data_AF-A0A8J6CG51-F1
#
_entry.id   AF-A0A8J6CG51-F1
#
_cell.length_a   1.000
_cell.length_b   1.000
_cell.length_c   1.000
_cell.angle_alpha   90.00
_cell.angle_beta   90.00
_cell.angle_gamma   90.00
#
_symmetry.space_group_name_H-M   'P 1'
#
loop_
_entity.id
_entity.type
_entity.pdbx_description
1 polymer ?
#
loop_
_entity_poly.entity_id
_entity_poly.type
_entity_poly.pdbx_seq_one_letter_code
_entity_poly.pdbx_strand_id
1 'polypeptide(L)'
;MLTQLGLARGNKPERMPVAPRKRERNPEDATLRRASPRLAAASPRRPLAGNDGTFSTPPPVLAMSKPRRAPTARPALLSEAGSARWLVDMEAFLHDADAYLRFWSSMPSKQNVRAVMRQLTTMASGVGIEHPWQKGAPSFMAGEPLTLDRDAGELLTAASAWLATHGEDTSHGWLLTHPLKKLQAFQLFLCDGHRNLGAHLE
;
A
#
# COMPACT_ATOMS: atom_id res chain seq x y z
N MET A 1 -19.94 44.99 -59.05
CA MET A 1 -18.95 44.30 -59.90
C MET A 1 -17.81 43.82 -59.01
N LEU A 2 -17.52 42.50 -59.01
CA LEU A 2 -16.21 41.82 -58.82
C LEU A 2 -15.34 42.17 -57.58
N THR A 3 -14.69 41.29 -56.81
CA THR A 3 -14.59 39.82 -56.71
C THR A 3 -13.93 39.50 -55.35
N GLN A 4 -14.31 38.35 -54.83
CA GLN A 4 -13.71 37.52 -53.77
C GLN A 4 -12.17 37.34 -53.88
N LEU A 5 -11.44 37.30 -52.76
CA LEU A 5 -10.19 36.53 -52.61
C LEU A 5 -10.00 36.11 -51.15
N GLY A 6 -10.11 34.80 -50.90
CA GLY A 6 -9.79 34.15 -49.63
C GLY A 6 -8.52 33.30 -49.74
N LEU A 7 -7.74 33.26 -48.66
CA LEU A 7 -6.59 32.38 -48.41
C LEU A 7 -6.45 32.30 -46.87
N ALA A 8 -6.09 31.22 -46.19
CA ALA A 8 -6.07 29.79 -46.47
C ALA A 8 -6.09 29.10 -45.08
N ARG A 9 -6.88 28.03 -44.93
CA ARG A 9 -6.95 27.23 -43.70
C ARG A 9 -5.69 26.37 -43.57
N GLY A 10 -5.05 26.42 -42.41
CA GLY A 10 -3.93 25.54 -42.06
C GLY A 10 -4.35 24.07 -41.97
N ASN A 11 -3.67 23.23 -42.74
CA ASN A 11 -3.81 21.77 -42.71
C ASN A 11 -3.27 21.21 -41.39
N LYS A 12 -4.12 20.52 -40.62
CA LYS A 12 -3.69 19.63 -39.53
C LYS A 12 -3.31 18.27 -40.13
N PRO A 13 -2.15 17.68 -39.78
CA PRO A 13 -1.84 16.33 -40.22
C PRO A 13 -2.74 15.32 -39.49
N GLU A 14 -3.44 14.54 -40.30
CA GLU A 14 -4.35 13.46 -39.92
C GLU A 14 -3.55 12.34 -39.22
N ARG A 15 -3.81 12.09 -37.94
CA ARG A 15 -3.24 10.96 -37.20
C ARG A 15 -3.91 9.68 -37.68
N MET A 16 -3.15 8.84 -38.39
CA MET A 16 -3.62 7.51 -38.77
C MET A 16 -3.84 6.60 -37.54
N PRO A 17 -4.88 5.75 -37.55
CA PRO A 17 -5.10 4.77 -36.50
C PRO A 17 -4.06 3.65 -36.58
N VAL A 18 -3.32 3.44 -35.50
CA VAL A 18 -2.36 2.34 -35.35
C VAL A 18 -3.13 1.03 -35.17
N ALA A 19 -2.95 0.10 -36.11
CA ALA A 19 -3.57 -1.22 -36.07
C ALA A 19 -3.09 -2.04 -34.84
N PRO A 20 -3.96 -2.84 -34.21
CA PRO A 20 -3.57 -3.67 -33.07
C PRO A 20 -2.62 -4.80 -33.51
N ARG A 21 -1.44 -4.83 -32.88
CA ARG A 21 -0.48 -5.94 -33.06
C ARG A 21 -1.11 -7.25 -32.55
N LYS A 22 -1.32 -8.21 -33.46
CA LYS A 22 -1.61 -9.61 -33.12
C LYS A 22 -0.46 -10.15 -32.28
N ARG A 23 -0.71 -10.45 -31.00
CA ARG A 23 0.19 -11.29 -30.21
C ARG A 23 0.08 -12.71 -30.73
N GLU A 24 1.10 -13.17 -31.45
CA GLU A 24 1.29 -14.59 -31.72
C GLU A 24 1.50 -15.30 -30.39
N ARG A 25 0.61 -16.26 -30.12
CA ARG A 25 0.57 -17.04 -28.90
C ARG A 25 1.50 -18.24 -29.13
N ASN A 26 2.59 -18.32 -28.35
CA ASN A 26 3.59 -19.37 -28.44
C ASN A 26 2.92 -20.76 -28.24
N PRO A 27 3.07 -21.72 -29.18
CA PRO A 27 2.39 -23.02 -29.11
C PRO A 27 2.91 -23.97 -28.02
N GLU A 28 3.99 -23.63 -27.30
CA GLU A 28 4.65 -24.54 -26.36
C GLU A 28 4.05 -24.57 -24.94
N ASP A 29 3.13 -23.66 -24.61
CA ASP A 29 2.46 -23.61 -23.29
C ASP A 29 1.19 -24.49 -23.19
N ALA A 30 0.87 -25.27 -24.22
CA ALA A 30 -0.39 -26.02 -24.32
C ALA A 30 -0.40 -27.39 -23.60
N THR A 31 0.74 -27.86 -23.06
CA THR A 31 0.89 -29.27 -22.64
C THR A 31 0.88 -29.53 -21.12
N LEU A 32 0.65 -28.51 -20.27
CA LEU A 32 0.58 -28.71 -18.81
C LEU A 32 -0.86 -28.70 -18.23
N ARG A 33 -1.88 -28.90 -19.06
CA ARG A 33 -3.24 -29.20 -18.59
C ARG A 33 -3.37 -30.68 -18.22
N ARG A 34 -2.76 -31.08 -17.10
CA ARG A 34 -3.00 -32.39 -16.52
C ARG A 34 -4.28 -32.38 -15.68
N ALA A 35 -5.22 -33.18 -16.17
CA ALA A 35 -6.58 -33.45 -15.69
C ALA A 35 -6.80 -33.42 -14.17
N SER A 36 -7.84 -32.68 -13.76
CA SER A 36 -8.54 -32.89 -12.49
C SER A 36 -9.60 -34.00 -12.67
N PRO A 37 -9.58 -35.08 -11.87
CA PRO A 37 -10.70 -36.00 -11.83
C PRO A 37 -11.81 -35.43 -10.94
N ARG A 38 -12.96 -35.13 -11.56
CA ARG A 38 -14.25 -34.95 -10.91
C ARG A 38 -14.59 -36.23 -10.14
N LEU A 39 -14.73 -36.13 -8.81
CA LEU A 39 -15.53 -37.07 -8.04
C LEU A 39 -16.73 -36.32 -7.46
N ALA A 40 -17.88 -36.71 -7.98
CA ALA A 40 -19.19 -36.39 -7.46
C ALA A 40 -19.50 -37.27 -6.24
N ALA A 41 -20.06 -36.68 -5.19
CA ALA A 41 -20.91 -37.35 -4.21
C ALA A 41 -21.68 -36.24 -3.46
N ALA A 42 -22.95 -36.01 -3.80
CA ALA A 42 -24.10 -36.61 -3.12
C ALA A 42 -24.32 -36.03 -1.71
N SER A 43 -25.25 -35.07 -1.64
CA SER A 43 -25.82 -34.54 -0.41
C SER A 43 -26.53 -35.64 0.40
N PRO A 44 -26.53 -35.51 1.74
CA PRO A 44 -27.69 -35.88 2.52
C PRO A 44 -28.24 -34.68 3.32
N ARG A 45 -29.51 -34.37 3.07
CA ARG A 45 -30.35 -33.57 3.99
C ARG A 45 -30.76 -34.44 5.18
N ARG A 46 -30.72 -33.88 6.40
CA ARG A 46 -31.67 -34.09 7.53
C ARG A 46 -31.08 -33.51 8.84
N PRO A 47 -31.88 -33.35 9.91
CA PRO A 47 -33.17 -32.68 10.04
C PRO A 47 -33.13 -31.55 11.10
N LEU A 48 -34.13 -30.68 11.07
CA LEU A 48 -34.44 -29.73 12.15
C LEU A 48 -34.80 -30.49 13.42
N ALA A 49 -34.01 -30.32 14.48
CA ALA A 49 -34.40 -30.63 15.85
C ALA A 49 -34.58 -29.30 16.59
N GLY A 50 -35.80 -29.06 17.04
CA GLY A 50 -36.10 -28.01 17.98
C GLY A 50 -35.62 -28.37 19.37
N ASN A 51 -35.29 -27.35 20.15
CA ASN A 51 -35.33 -27.39 21.60
C ASN A 51 -35.47 -25.97 22.15
N ASP A 52 -36.34 -25.93 23.14
CA ASP A 52 -36.93 -24.78 23.77
C ASP A 52 -35.98 -23.98 24.65
N GLY A 53 -36.27 -22.68 24.73
CA GLY A 53 -36.30 -21.93 25.98
C GLY A 53 -35.17 -22.16 26.99
N THR A 54 -34.10 -21.39 26.88
CA THR A 54 -33.46 -20.85 28.08
C THR A 54 -32.85 -19.49 27.78
N PHE A 55 -33.44 -18.47 28.40
CA PHE A 55 -32.94 -17.11 28.45
C PHE A 55 -31.60 -17.13 29.20
N SER A 56 -30.49 -17.14 28.45
CA SER A 56 -29.14 -17.04 29.01
C SER A 56 -28.60 -15.65 28.72
N THR A 57 -28.69 -14.81 29.74
CA THR A 57 -28.13 -13.46 29.83
C THR A 57 -26.68 -13.44 29.35
N PRO A 58 -26.26 -12.55 28.44
CA PRO A 58 -24.86 -12.41 28.12
C PRO A 58 -24.11 -11.90 29.36
N PRO A 59 -22.97 -12.50 29.75
CA PRO A 59 -22.13 -11.93 30.80
C PRO A 59 -21.56 -10.57 30.33
N PRO A 60 -21.35 -9.62 31.24
CA PRO A 60 -20.72 -8.36 30.91
C PRO A 60 -19.34 -8.63 30.32
N VAL A 61 -19.11 -8.04 29.14
CA VAL A 61 -17.79 -7.94 28.49
C VAL A 61 -16.77 -7.42 29.48
N LEU A 62 -15.98 -8.35 30.05
CA LEU A 62 -14.74 -8.01 30.74
C LEU A 62 -13.82 -7.39 29.69
N ALA A 63 -13.67 -6.08 29.79
CA ALA A 63 -12.70 -5.31 29.05
C ALA A 63 -11.31 -5.97 29.23
N MET A 64 -10.84 -6.65 28.19
CA MET A 64 -9.47 -7.11 28.12
C MET A 64 -8.58 -5.88 27.99
N SER A 65 -8.18 -5.31 29.12
CA SER A 65 -7.03 -4.42 29.20
C SER A 65 -5.81 -5.20 28.72
N LYS A 66 -5.44 -5.01 27.45
CA LYS A 66 -4.13 -5.43 26.95
C LYS A 66 -3.06 -4.87 27.89
N PRO A 67 -2.05 -5.66 28.30
CA PRO A 67 -0.92 -5.12 29.03
C PRO A 67 -0.24 -4.08 28.11
N ARG A 68 -0.36 -2.79 28.47
CA ARG A 68 0.49 -1.74 27.90
C ARG A 68 1.92 -2.15 28.21
N ARG A 69 2.63 -2.67 27.20
CA ARG A 69 4.09 -2.73 27.27
C ARG A 69 4.57 -1.32 27.57
N ALA A 70 5.43 -1.20 28.59
CA ALA A 70 6.02 0.07 28.98
C ALA A 70 6.59 0.77 27.74
N PRO A 71 6.42 2.09 27.61
CA PRO A 71 7.03 2.83 26.52
C PRO A 71 8.54 2.76 26.71
N THR A 72 9.21 1.92 25.92
CA THR A 72 10.66 2.07 25.71
C THR A 72 10.85 3.51 25.26
N ALA A 73 11.54 4.30 26.08
CA ALA A 73 11.72 5.72 25.86
C ALA A 73 12.35 5.97 24.48
N ARG A 74 11.50 6.20 23.47
CA ARG A 74 11.90 6.68 22.14
C ARG A 74 12.31 8.14 22.35
N PRO A 75 13.52 8.54 21.90
CA PRO A 75 14.04 9.87 22.22
C PRO A 75 13.17 10.95 21.58
N ALA A 76 12.64 11.84 22.42
CA ALA A 76 11.76 12.97 22.11
C ALA A 76 12.49 14.14 21.40
N LEU A 77 13.33 13.86 20.40
CA LEU A 77 14.20 14.85 19.72
C LEU A 77 13.82 15.09 18.25
N LEU A 78 12.52 15.06 17.90
CA LEU A 78 12.06 15.25 16.51
C LEU A 78 10.92 16.29 16.36
N SER A 79 10.66 17.12 17.38
CA SER A 79 9.50 18.02 17.37
C SER A 79 9.79 19.37 16.70
N GLU A 80 8.85 19.81 15.88
CA GLU A 80 8.50 21.19 15.50
C GLU A 80 9.10 21.83 14.23
N ALA A 81 10.31 21.52 13.76
CA ALA A 81 10.85 22.11 12.51
C ALA A 81 11.21 21.09 11.40
N GLY A 82 10.97 19.80 11.67
CA GLY A 82 11.58 18.66 10.95
C GLY A 82 10.62 17.61 10.38
N SER A 83 9.30 17.86 10.30
CA SER A 83 8.30 16.82 9.94
C SER A 83 8.47 16.17 8.57
N ALA A 84 9.26 16.74 7.65
CA ALA A 84 9.53 16.15 6.34
C ALA A 84 11.00 15.79 6.08
N ARG A 85 11.95 16.15 6.97
CA ARG A 85 13.37 15.85 6.71
C ARG A 85 13.63 14.35 6.65
N TRP A 86 12.95 13.58 7.51
CA TRP A 86 13.06 12.13 7.51
C TRP A 86 12.57 11.49 6.20
N LEU A 87 11.71 12.15 5.41
CA LEU A 87 11.31 11.65 4.10
C LEU A 87 12.47 11.72 3.10
N VAL A 88 13.32 12.74 3.20
CA VAL A 88 14.55 12.84 2.39
C VAL A 88 15.53 11.74 2.78
N ASP A 89 15.73 11.53 4.08
CA ASP A 89 16.59 10.45 4.60
C ASP A 89 16.04 9.06 4.22
N MET A 90 14.71 8.90 4.23
CA MET A 90 14.02 7.69 3.79
C MET A 90 14.22 7.44 2.29
N GLU A 91 14.12 8.47 1.45
CA GLU A 91 14.38 8.34 0.02
C GLU A 91 15.84 7.96 -0.25
N ALA A 92 16.78 8.57 0.47
CA ALA A 92 18.19 8.20 0.42
C ALA A 92 18.41 6.73 0.83
N PHE A 93 17.77 6.28 1.93
CA PHE A 93 17.79 4.88 2.36
C PHE A 93 17.29 3.91 1.28
N LEU A 94 16.23 4.28 0.55
CA LEU A 94 15.70 3.45 -0.54
C LEU A 94 16.63 3.36 -1.77
N HIS A 95 17.59 4.29 -1.88
CA HIS A 95 18.60 4.32 -2.94
C HIS A 95 19.94 3.71 -2.52
N ASP A 96 20.22 3.63 -1.23
CA ASP A 96 21.43 3.03 -0.68
C ASP A 96 21.37 1.50 -0.76
N ALA A 97 22.24 0.91 -1.58
CA ALA A 97 22.28 -0.53 -1.78
C ALA A 97 22.71 -1.30 -0.52
N ASP A 98 23.67 -0.77 0.23
CA ASP A 98 24.22 -1.45 1.41
C ASP A 98 23.21 -1.41 2.56
N ALA A 99 22.47 -0.31 2.70
CA ALA A 99 21.40 -0.18 3.69
C ALA A 99 20.18 -1.02 3.30
N TYR A 100 19.74 -0.93 2.04
CA TYR A 100 18.51 -1.57 1.58
C TYR A 100 18.62 -3.10 1.51
N LEU A 101 19.75 -3.63 1.02
CA LEU A 101 19.93 -5.07 0.84
C LEU A 101 20.05 -5.86 2.15
N ARG A 102 20.19 -5.18 3.29
CA ARG A 102 20.08 -5.80 4.62
C ARG A 102 18.69 -6.37 4.89
N PHE A 103 17.66 -5.77 4.29
CA PHE A 103 16.26 -6.12 4.53
C PHE A 103 15.61 -6.87 3.36
N TRP A 104 16.16 -6.75 2.14
CA TRP A 104 15.62 -7.35 0.93
C TRP A 104 16.71 -7.92 0.02
N SER A 105 16.36 -8.90 -0.81
CA SER A 105 17.31 -9.60 -1.69
C SER A 105 17.69 -8.84 -2.96
N SER A 106 16.98 -7.77 -3.32
CA SER A 106 17.25 -7.01 -4.54
C SER A 106 16.81 -5.55 -4.42
N MET A 107 17.49 -4.66 -5.16
CA MET A 107 17.20 -3.24 -5.15
C MET A 107 15.79 -2.92 -5.70
N PRO A 108 15.09 -1.93 -5.13
CA PRO A 108 13.78 -1.54 -5.62
C PRO A 108 13.91 -0.80 -6.97
N SER A 109 12.93 -0.98 -7.86
CA SER A 109 12.86 -0.18 -9.08
C SER A 109 12.60 1.30 -8.76
N LYS A 110 13.02 2.21 -9.64
CA LYS A 110 12.73 3.66 -9.52
C LYS A 110 11.24 3.98 -9.45
N GLN A 111 10.39 3.13 -10.03
CA GLN A 111 8.94 3.29 -9.96
C GLN A 111 8.41 2.90 -8.57
N ASN A 112 8.96 1.84 -7.98
CA ASN A 112 8.58 1.39 -6.64
C ASN A 112 8.99 2.40 -5.57
N VAL A 113 10.19 2.98 -5.68
CA VAL A 113 10.63 4.07 -4.79
C VAL A 113 9.66 5.25 -4.85
N ARG A 114 9.33 5.72 -6.07
CA ARG A 114 8.36 6.80 -6.26
C ARG A 114 6.98 6.49 -5.70
N ALA A 115 6.49 5.26 -5.88
CA ALA A 115 5.20 4.85 -5.32
C ALA A 115 5.20 4.89 -3.79
N VAL A 116 6.28 4.40 -3.16
CA VAL A 116 6.44 4.40 -1.70
C VAL A 116 6.52 5.83 -1.17
N MET A 117 7.39 6.66 -1.75
CA MET A 117 7.55 8.04 -1.34
C MET A 117 6.26 8.83 -1.50
N ARG A 118 5.51 8.61 -2.59
CA ARG A 118 4.20 9.24 -2.76
C ARG A 118 3.25 8.92 -1.59
N GLN A 119 3.10 7.65 -1.21
CA GLN A 119 2.18 7.29 -0.12
C GLN A 119 2.66 7.80 1.23
N LEU A 120 3.95 7.69 1.53
CA LEU A 120 4.52 8.18 2.79
C LEU A 120 4.37 9.71 2.90
N THR A 121 4.64 10.46 1.83
CA THR A 121 4.45 11.92 1.80
C THR A 121 2.99 12.31 1.98
N THR A 122 2.05 11.60 1.36
CA THR A 122 0.61 11.86 1.54
C THR A 122 0.14 11.57 2.97
N MET A 123 0.66 10.52 3.61
CA MET A 123 0.36 10.26 5.02
C MET A 123 1.04 11.29 5.93
N ALA A 124 2.27 11.70 5.63
CA ALA A 124 3.03 12.67 6.40
C ALA A 124 2.40 14.07 6.37
N SER A 125 1.68 14.43 5.29
CA SER A 125 0.91 15.68 5.23
C SER A 125 -0.42 15.62 5.99
N GLY A 126 -0.83 14.46 6.49
CA GLY A 126 -2.11 14.26 7.18
C GLY A 126 -3.33 14.16 6.26
N VAL A 127 -3.14 14.13 4.94
CA VAL A 127 -4.24 13.91 3.97
C VAL A 127 -4.79 12.49 4.11
N GLY A 128 -3.91 11.52 4.38
CA GLY A 128 -4.26 10.11 4.45
C GLY A 128 -4.42 9.46 3.07
N ILE A 129 -4.61 8.14 3.06
CA ILE A 129 -4.70 7.36 1.81
C ILE A 129 -6.13 6.90 1.57
N GLU A 130 -6.69 7.33 0.45
CA GLU A 130 -8.01 6.88 -0.03
C GLU A 130 -7.93 5.49 -0.69
N HIS A 131 -8.98 4.70 -0.52
CA HIS A 131 -9.10 3.43 -1.22
C HIS A 131 -9.59 3.67 -2.65
N PRO A 132 -8.82 3.30 -3.70
CA PRO A 132 -9.11 3.70 -5.08
C PRO A 132 -10.40 3.11 -5.64
N TRP A 133 -10.87 1.97 -5.12
CA TRP A 133 -12.08 1.29 -5.60
C TRP A 133 -13.31 1.50 -4.72
N GLN A 134 -13.16 2.16 -3.56
CA GLN A 134 -14.22 2.22 -2.54
C GLN A 134 -14.54 3.68 -2.25
N LYS A 135 -15.34 4.25 -3.15
CA LYS A 135 -15.70 5.66 -3.13
C LYS A 135 -16.49 5.98 -1.85
N GLY A 136 -16.04 7.01 -1.13
CA GLY A 136 -16.66 7.42 0.13
C GLY A 136 -16.19 6.64 1.37
N ALA A 137 -15.29 5.66 1.21
CA ALA A 137 -14.61 5.06 2.35
C ALA A 137 -13.72 6.11 3.05
N PRO A 138 -13.61 6.09 4.39
CA PRO A 138 -12.72 6.99 5.11
C PRO A 138 -11.26 6.72 4.73
N SER A 139 -10.50 7.76 4.46
CA SER A 139 -9.07 7.64 4.15
C SER A 139 -8.29 7.12 5.36
N PHE A 140 -7.35 6.23 5.11
CA PHE A 140 -6.44 5.73 6.15
C PHE A 140 -5.55 6.88 6.67
N MET A 141 -5.53 7.10 7.99
CA MET A 141 -4.81 8.20 8.65
C MET A 141 -5.19 9.62 8.19
N ALA A 142 -6.44 9.84 7.74
CA ALA A 142 -6.90 11.21 7.48
C ALA A 142 -6.92 12.07 8.75
N GLY A 143 -6.38 13.29 8.65
CA GLY A 143 -6.30 14.26 9.75
C GLY A 143 -5.17 14.00 10.73
N GLU A 144 -4.38 12.94 10.53
CA GLU A 144 -3.30 12.55 11.43
C GLU A 144 -1.98 12.44 10.66
N PRO A 145 -1.14 13.50 10.70
CA PRO A 145 0.17 13.48 10.04
C PRO A 145 1.03 12.31 10.51
N LEU A 146 1.52 11.52 9.56
CA LEU A 146 2.49 10.46 9.83
C LEU A 146 3.84 11.07 10.21
N THR A 147 4.31 10.74 11.40
CA THR A 147 5.61 11.14 11.92
C THR A 147 6.54 9.92 12.08
N LEU A 148 7.85 10.13 12.07
CA LEU A 148 8.84 9.05 12.14
C LEU A 148 8.80 8.28 13.47
N ASP A 149 8.34 8.90 14.55
CA ASP A 149 8.23 8.32 15.90
C ASP A 149 7.02 7.40 16.09
N ARG A 150 6.09 7.36 15.12
CA ARG A 150 4.99 6.38 15.10
C ARG A 150 5.53 4.96 14.98
N ASP A 151 4.89 3.99 15.63
CA ASP A 151 5.27 2.59 15.48
C ASP A 151 4.78 2.03 14.13
N ALA A 152 5.70 1.74 13.22
CA ALA A 152 5.35 1.22 11.90
C ALA A 152 4.67 -0.18 11.94
N GLY A 153 4.94 -0.98 12.97
CA GLY A 153 4.27 -2.28 13.19
C GLY A 153 2.81 -2.12 13.62
N GLU A 154 2.52 -1.13 14.47
CA GLU A 154 1.13 -0.77 14.80
C GLU A 154 0.40 -0.23 13.57
N LEU A 155 1.06 0.62 12.77
CA LEU A 155 0.51 1.12 11.51
C LEU A 155 0.21 0.01 10.50
N LEU A 156 1.07 -1.01 10.39
CA LEU A 156 0.83 -2.17 9.53
C LEU A 156 -0.39 -2.99 9.97
N THR A 157 -0.57 -3.14 11.28
CA THR A 157 -1.74 -3.82 11.85
C THR A 157 -3.00 -3.02 11.59
N ALA A 158 -2.95 -1.70 11.81
CA ALA A 158 -4.07 -0.80 11.53
C ALA A 158 -4.44 -0.76 10.04
N ALA A 159 -3.44 -0.71 9.14
CA ALA A 159 -3.65 -0.74 7.70
C ALA A 159 -4.34 -2.05 7.26
N SER A 160 -3.92 -3.17 7.83
CA SER A 160 -4.52 -4.48 7.53
C SER A 160 -5.99 -4.56 8.00
N ALA A 161 -6.28 -4.04 9.20
CA ALA A 161 -7.65 -3.94 9.71
C ALA A 161 -8.52 -2.99 8.87
N TRP A 162 -7.95 -1.87 8.44
CA TRP A 162 -8.63 -0.91 7.58
C TRP A 162 -8.95 -1.50 6.20
N LEU A 163 -8.02 -2.20 5.56
CA LEU A 163 -8.25 -2.93 4.30
C LEU A 163 -9.31 -4.04 4.46
N ALA A 164 -9.25 -4.80 5.56
CA ALA A 164 -10.26 -5.83 5.82
C ALA A 164 -11.68 -5.25 5.93
N THR A 165 -11.81 -4.00 6.38
CA THR A 165 -13.10 -3.32 6.54
C THR A 165 -13.56 -2.63 5.26
N HIS A 166 -12.63 -2.03 4.51
CA HIS A 166 -12.96 -1.13 3.40
C HIS A 166 -12.65 -1.70 2.02
N GLY A 167 -12.10 -2.92 1.91
CA GLY A 167 -11.82 -3.58 0.65
C GLY A 167 -10.38 -4.06 0.54
N GLU A 168 -10.21 -5.19 -0.16
CA GLU A 168 -8.88 -5.75 -0.40
C GLU A 168 -8.04 -4.84 -1.31
N ASP A 169 -6.75 -4.75 -0.99
CA ASP A 169 -5.79 -4.04 -1.83
C ASP A 169 -5.47 -4.83 -3.11
N THR A 170 -6.14 -4.48 -4.21
CA THR A 170 -5.88 -5.11 -5.52
C THR A 170 -4.53 -4.70 -6.13
N SER A 171 -3.81 -3.76 -5.52
CA SER A 171 -2.45 -3.38 -5.92
C SER A 171 -1.37 -4.25 -5.28
N HIS A 172 -1.69 -5.47 -4.83
CA HIS A 172 -0.73 -6.41 -4.23
C HIS A 172 0.08 -5.81 -3.06
N GLY A 173 -0.55 -4.95 -2.25
CA GLY A 173 0.07 -4.33 -1.09
C GLY A 173 0.74 -2.97 -1.36
N TRP A 174 0.75 -2.47 -2.60
CA TRP A 174 1.38 -1.18 -2.92
C TRP A 174 0.60 0.04 -2.40
N LEU A 175 -0.65 -0.14 -1.95
CA LEU A 175 -1.44 0.94 -1.40
C LEU A 175 -0.92 1.36 -0.01
N LEU A 176 -0.76 0.41 0.91
CA LEU A 176 -0.37 0.67 2.30
C LEU A 176 0.76 -0.25 2.80
N THR A 177 0.63 -1.55 2.57
CA THR A 177 1.50 -2.56 3.18
C THR A 177 2.97 -2.40 2.80
N HIS A 178 3.29 -2.23 1.53
CA HIS A 178 4.66 -2.06 1.05
C HIS A 178 5.29 -0.74 1.54
N PRO A 179 4.63 0.42 1.42
CA PRO A 179 5.13 1.66 2.02
C PRO A 179 5.42 1.54 3.52
N LEU A 180 4.51 0.96 4.31
CA LEU A 180 4.67 0.84 5.76
C LEU A 180 5.75 -0.18 6.16
N LYS A 181 5.89 -1.30 5.44
CA LYS A 181 7.01 -2.24 5.65
C LYS A 181 8.36 -1.57 5.39
N LYS A 182 8.42 -0.69 4.40
CA LYS A 182 9.65 0.06 4.09
C LYS A 182 9.96 1.10 5.16
N LEU A 183 8.96 1.80 5.66
CA LEU A 183 9.10 2.68 6.81
C LEU A 183 9.61 1.92 8.05
N GLN A 184 9.07 0.72 8.30
CA GLN A 184 9.53 -0.11 9.41
C GLN A 184 11.02 -0.48 9.29
N ALA A 185 11.46 -0.92 8.10
CA ALA A 185 12.87 -1.22 7.87
C ALA A 185 13.77 0.01 8.07
N PHE A 186 13.32 1.18 7.61
CA PHE A 186 14.04 2.44 7.83
C PHE A 186 14.14 2.79 9.32
N GLN A 187 13.06 2.62 10.09
CA GLN A 187 13.10 2.80 11.54
C GLN A 187 14.10 1.84 12.21
N LEU A 188 14.14 0.58 11.77
CA LEU A 188 15.12 -0.40 12.27
C LEU A 188 16.55 0.01 11.92
N PHE A 189 16.80 0.43 10.67
CA PHE A 189 18.10 0.92 10.23
C PHE A 189 18.61 2.10 11.06
N LEU A 190 17.73 3.05 11.39
CA LEU A 190 18.07 4.18 12.25
C LEU A 190 18.33 3.76 13.70
N CYS A 191 17.61 2.76 14.21
CA CYS A 191 17.82 2.19 15.54
C CYS A 191 19.16 1.46 15.66
N ASP A 192 19.63 0.84 14.58
CA ASP A 192 20.94 0.16 14.51
C ASP A 192 22.15 1.13 14.46
N GLY A 193 21.90 2.44 14.61
CA GLY A 193 22.95 3.47 14.74
C GLY A 193 23.31 4.18 13.44
N HIS A 194 22.66 3.88 12.32
CA HIS A 194 22.97 4.48 11.02
C HIS A 194 22.23 5.81 10.78
N ARG A 195 22.54 6.83 11.59
CA ARG A 195 21.84 8.13 11.54
C ARG A 195 22.35 9.12 10.46
N ASN A 196 23.43 8.81 9.76
CA ASN A 196 24.11 9.75 8.86
C ASN A 196 24.00 9.36 7.37
N LEU A 197 22.78 9.22 6.84
CA LEU A 197 22.58 9.02 5.39
C LEU A 197 22.78 10.31 4.57
N GLY A 198 22.53 11.48 5.16
CA GLY A 198 22.57 12.78 4.47
C GLY A 198 23.94 13.46 4.39
N ALA A 199 25.00 12.92 4.98
CA ALA A 199 26.33 13.56 5.00
C ALA A 199 27.19 13.26 3.77
N HIS A 200 26.72 12.43 2.83
CA HIS A 200 27.48 11.96 1.67
C HIS A 200 27.01 12.55 0.32
N LEU A 201 26.12 13.55 0.33
CA LEU A 201 25.57 14.17 -0.89
C LEU A 201 25.90 15.67 -1.05
N GLU A 202 26.95 16.17 -0.39
CA GLU A 202 27.52 17.50 -0.68
C GLU A 202 28.73 17.41 -1.63
#